data_AF-A0A7X9HSD5-F1
#
_entry.id   AF-A0A7X9HSD5-F1
#
_cell.length_a   1.000
_cell.length_b   1.000
_cell.length_c   1.000
_cell.angle_alpha   90.00
_cell.angle_beta   90.00
_cell.angle_gamma   90.00
#
_symmetry.space_group_name_H-M   'P 1'
#
loop_
_entity.id
_entity.type
_entity.pdbx_description
1 polymer ?
#
loop_
_entity_poly.entity_id
_entity_poly.type
_entity_poly.pdbx_seq_one_letter_code
_entity_poly.pdbx_strand_id
1 'polypeptide(L)'
;MQAIELLGETQKSFEAQLSPEKQENIRAITAHEGAHAFVSLKLGIPLMKIEMSIENDKQAGRIVWNDLKGITTEMRGISYAAGLAGELVVLGEDYVRNNGFKGVRTDSKRLNQLGYISQEDKARLLTEALDVLISNKDDFEKFRATLERELIKASRKGTDRILLDRDRLTELGIQKPEKEALH
;
A
#
# COMPACT_ATOMS: atom_id res chain seq x y z
N MET A 1 -31.93 -29.56 -30.22
CA MET A 1 -30.64 -28.89 -29.96
C MET A 1 -30.93 -27.45 -29.55
N GLN A 2 -31.24 -27.21 -28.27
CA GLN A 2 -31.55 -25.86 -27.76
C GLN A 2 -31.12 -25.66 -26.28
N ALA A 3 -30.44 -26.64 -25.68
CA ALA A 3 -30.02 -26.59 -24.28
C ALA A 3 -28.51 -26.27 -24.10
N ILE A 4 -27.74 -26.24 -25.19
CA ILE A 4 -26.28 -26.04 -25.15
C ILE A 4 -25.90 -24.58 -25.41
N GLU A 5 -26.74 -23.81 -26.11
CA GLU A 5 -26.50 -22.37 -26.36
C GLU A 5 -26.71 -21.51 -25.10
N LEU A 6 -27.63 -21.88 -24.20
CA LEU A 6 -27.88 -21.15 -22.94
C LEU A 6 -26.74 -21.28 -21.90
N LEU A 7 -25.92 -22.33 -21.99
CA LEU A 7 -24.75 -22.52 -21.11
C LEU A 7 -23.49 -21.87 -21.69
N GLY A 8 -23.43 -21.67 -23.01
CA GLY A 8 -22.30 -21.06 -23.70
C GLY A 8 -22.27 -19.53 -23.65
N GLU A 9 -23.43 -18.87 -23.52
CA GLU A 9 -23.53 -17.41 -23.42
C GLU A 9 -23.41 -16.85 -21.99
N THR A 10 -23.60 -17.69 -20.96
CA THR A 10 -23.45 -17.27 -19.55
C THR A 10 -22.03 -17.47 -19.01
N GLN A 11 -21.18 -18.26 -19.69
CA GLN A 11 -19.78 -18.48 -19.30
C GLN A 11 -18.76 -17.65 -20.08
N LYS A 12 -19.19 -16.94 -21.14
CA LYS A 12 -18.35 -15.92 -21.79
C LYS A 12 -18.40 -14.62 -20.98
N SER A 13 -17.32 -14.41 -20.23
CA SER A 13 -16.76 -13.09 -19.88
C SER A 13 -17.57 -12.12 -19.00
N PHE A 14 -18.16 -12.60 -17.90
CA PHE A 14 -18.20 -11.76 -16.69
C PHE A 14 -16.80 -11.73 -16.03
N GLU A 15 -15.77 -11.36 -16.79
CA GLU A 15 -14.70 -10.57 -16.19
C GLU A 15 -15.33 -9.21 -15.92
N ALA A 16 -16.05 -9.09 -14.80
CA ALA A 16 -16.58 -7.80 -14.39
C ALA A 16 -15.37 -6.86 -14.31
N GLN A 17 -15.25 -5.97 -15.29
CA GLN A 17 -14.37 -4.83 -15.19
C GLN A 17 -14.77 -4.14 -13.88
N LEU A 18 -13.81 -4.03 -12.96
CA LEU A 18 -14.04 -3.36 -11.69
C LEU A 18 -14.61 -1.97 -11.98
N SER A 19 -15.59 -1.52 -11.20
CA SER A 19 -16.16 -0.18 -11.40
C SER A 19 -15.05 0.88 -11.35
N PRO A 20 -15.21 2.03 -12.03
CA PRO A 20 -14.23 3.11 -11.98
C PRO A 20 -13.88 3.53 -10.53
N GLU A 21 -14.90 3.63 -9.67
CA GLU A 21 -14.74 3.90 -8.24
C GLU A 21 -13.91 2.83 -7.53
N LYS A 22 -14.12 1.54 -7.84
CA LYS A 22 -13.34 0.45 -7.27
C LYS A 22 -11.87 0.53 -7.71
N GLN A 23 -11.62 0.84 -8.98
CA GLN A 23 -10.26 1.01 -9.51
C GLN A 23 -9.54 2.19 -8.84
N GLU A 24 -10.26 3.30 -8.66
CA GLU A 24 -9.76 4.47 -7.94
C GLU A 24 -9.45 4.14 -6.48
N ASN A 25 -10.34 3.41 -5.80
CA ASN A 25 -10.12 2.95 -4.43
C ASN A 25 -8.89 2.03 -4.31
N ILE A 26 -8.66 1.14 -5.30
CA ILE A 26 -7.45 0.30 -5.37
C ILE A 26 -6.21 1.17 -5.57
N ARG A 27 -6.27 2.15 -6.47
CA ARG A 27 -5.15 3.05 -6.72
C ARG A 27 -4.80 3.86 -5.48
N ALA A 28 -5.80 4.36 -4.75
CA ALA A 28 -5.61 5.15 -3.54
C ALA A 28 -5.00 4.32 -2.38
N ILE A 29 -5.59 3.17 -2.05
CA ILE A 29 -5.07 2.34 -0.95
C ILE A 29 -3.67 1.80 -1.26
N THR A 30 -3.38 1.45 -2.50
CA THR A 30 -2.05 0.96 -2.88
C THR A 30 -1.01 2.09 -2.90
N ALA A 31 -1.40 3.32 -3.24
CA ALA A 31 -0.51 4.48 -3.10
C ALA A 31 -0.15 4.72 -1.63
N HIS A 32 -1.14 4.69 -0.73
CA HIS A 32 -0.96 4.95 0.69
C HIS A 32 -0.21 3.82 1.42
N GLU A 33 -0.79 2.62 1.46
CA GLU A 33 -0.22 1.48 2.18
C GLU A 33 1.05 0.97 1.51
N GLY A 34 1.11 1.05 0.18
CA GLY A 34 2.31 0.69 -0.56
C GLY A 34 3.48 1.61 -0.22
N ALA A 35 3.24 2.91 0.03
CA ALA A 35 4.30 3.83 0.41
C ALA A 35 4.82 3.56 1.83
N HIS A 36 3.95 3.26 2.80
CA HIS A 36 4.40 2.79 4.13
C HIS A 36 5.35 1.60 4.00
N ALA A 37 4.92 0.55 3.29
CA ALA A 37 5.69 -0.67 3.13
C ALA A 37 7.02 -0.42 2.40
N PHE A 38 6.98 0.33 1.29
CA PHE A 38 8.15 0.60 0.47
C PHE A 38 9.20 1.45 1.20
N VAL A 39 8.78 2.54 1.84
CA VAL A 39 9.67 3.42 2.60
C VAL A 39 10.27 2.65 3.78
N SER A 40 9.47 1.85 4.49
CA SER A 40 9.97 0.97 5.55
C SER A 40 11.09 0.04 5.05
N LEU A 41 10.91 -0.62 3.90
CA LEU A 41 11.95 -1.47 3.32
C LEU A 41 13.21 -0.69 2.92
N LYS A 42 13.08 0.51 2.35
CA LYS A 42 14.23 1.37 1.99
C LYS A 42 14.99 1.88 3.22
N LEU A 43 14.31 2.03 4.34
CA LEU A 43 14.92 2.32 5.64
C LEU A 43 15.47 1.06 6.33
N GLY A 44 15.36 -0.13 5.74
CA GLY A 44 15.82 -1.38 6.36
C GLY A 44 14.91 -1.90 7.47
N ILE A 45 13.64 -1.48 7.50
CA ILE A 45 12.62 -2.02 8.40
C ILE A 45 11.96 -3.22 7.72
N PRO A 46 12.24 -4.46 8.16
CA PRO A 46 11.65 -5.65 7.55
C PRO A 46 10.14 -5.71 7.75
N LEU A 47 9.42 -6.18 6.73
CA LEU A 47 7.98 -6.39 6.79
C LEU A 47 7.68 -7.83 7.23
N MET A 48 6.66 -7.99 8.08
CA MET A 48 6.08 -9.27 8.41
C MET A 48 4.87 -9.56 7.50
N LYS A 49 4.00 -8.57 7.30
CA LYS A 49 2.84 -8.70 6.41
C LYS A 49 2.29 -7.35 5.94
N ILE A 50 1.61 -7.40 4.80
CA ILE A 50 0.79 -6.32 4.24
C ILE A 50 -0.65 -6.81 4.13
N GLU A 51 -1.58 -6.10 4.74
CA GLU A 51 -3.02 -6.34 4.61
C GLU A 51 -3.67 -5.13 3.95
N MET A 52 -4.51 -5.37 2.94
CA MET A 52 -5.29 -4.32 2.28
C MET A 52 -6.68 -4.84 1.94
N SER A 53 -7.70 -4.00 2.08
CA SER A 53 -9.08 -4.33 1.79
C SER A 53 -9.86 -3.13 1.27
N ILE A 54 -10.85 -3.39 0.41
CA ILE A 54 -11.79 -2.39 -0.12
C ILE A 54 -13.20 -2.97 0.00
N GLU A 55 -13.70 -3.07 1.22
CA GLU A 55 -15.02 -3.66 1.50
C GLU A 55 -16.07 -2.54 1.55
N ASN A 56 -17.14 -2.65 0.74
CA ASN A 56 -18.22 -1.65 0.66
C ASN A 56 -17.69 -0.21 0.47
N ASP A 57 -16.76 -0.05 -0.47
CA ASP A 57 -16.10 1.23 -0.81
C ASP A 57 -15.31 1.85 0.36
N LYS A 58 -15.09 1.09 1.44
CA LYS A 58 -14.20 1.45 2.53
C LYS A 58 -12.86 0.79 2.34
N GLN A 59 -11.86 1.63 2.14
CA GLN A 59 -10.46 1.25 2.13
C GLN A 59 -9.96 1.07 3.57
N ALA A 60 -9.32 -0.07 3.84
CA ALA A 60 -8.61 -0.32 5.09
C ALA A 60 -7.35 -1.12 4.82
N GLY A 61 -6.22 -0.62 5.32
CA GLY A 61 -4.93 -1.27 5.18
C GLY A 61 -4.18 -1.34 6.50
N ARG A 62 -3.19 -2.22 6.53
CA ARG A 62 -2.30 -2.41 7.66
C ARG A 62 -0.96 -2.97 7.20
N ILE A 63 0.10 -2.23 7.50
CA ILE A 63 1.46 -2.75 7.45
C ILE A 63 1.85 -3.29 8.82
N VAL A 64 2.41 -4.49 8.86
CA VAL A 64 2.98 -5.07 10.07
C VAL A 64 4.45 -5.31 9.83
N TRP A 65 5.26 -4.62 10.63
CA TRP A 65 6.71 -4.76 10.64
C TRP A 65 7.13 -5.97 11.46
N ASN A 66 8.24 -6.59 11.07
CA ASN A 66 8.93 -7.56 11.91
C ASN A 66 9.74 -6.81 13.00
N ASP A 67 10.38 -7.56 13.90
CA ASP A 67 11.22 -7.07 15.02
C ASP A 67 11.70 -5.60 14.88
N LEU A 68 11.17 -4.73 15.75
CA LEU A 68 11.51 -3.30 15.75
C LEU A 68 12.82 -3.00 16.47
N LYS A 69 13.55 -4.02 16.93
CA LYS A 69 14.84 -3.85 17.60
C LYS A 69 15.86 -3.22 16.64
N GLY A 70 16.41 -2.07 17.04
CA GLY A 70 17.35 -1.29 16.23
C GLY A 70 16.69 -0.28 15.28
N ILE A 71 15.35 -0.24 15.21
CA ILE A 71 14.64 0.77 14.42
C ILE A 71 14.45 2.04 15.26
N THR A 72 14.93 3.17 14.75
CA THR A 72 14.83 4.44 15.48
C THR A 72 13.41 5.02 15.44
N THR A 73 13.09 5.90 16.39
CA THR A 73 11.84 6.66 16.39
C THR A 73 11.68 7.49 15.11
N GLU A 74 12.79 7.97 14.54
CA GLU A 74 12.82 8.70 13.27
C GLU A 74 12.44 7.82 12.09
N MET A 75 13.05 6.64 11.95
CA MET A 75 12.70 5.70 10.86
C MET A 75 11.22 5.31 10.88
N ARG A 76 10.66 5.13 12.09
CA ARG A 76 9.22 4.89 12.27
C ARG A 76 8.40 6.11 11.91
N GLY A 77 8.85 7.31 12.27
CA GLY A 77 8.24 8.58 11.89
C GLY A 77 8.15 8.76 10.39
N ILE A 78 9.26 8.58 9.67
CA ILE A 78 9.32 8.66 8.21
C ILE A 78 8.39 7.61 7.60
N SER A 79 8.41 6.38 8.12
CA SER A 79 7.51 5.32 7.66
C SER A 79 6.04 5.66 7.85
N TYR A 80 5.64 6.31 8.94
CA TYR A 80 4.25 6.78 9.13
C TYR A 80 3.90 7.99 8.25
N ALA A 81 4.85 8.85 7.93
CA ALA A 81 4.59 9.97 7.00
C ALA A 81 4.46 9.50 5.55
N ALA A 82 4.98 8.31 5.23
CA ALA A 82 5.01 7.78 3.87
C ALA A 82 3.64 7.57 3.23
N GLY A 83 2.58 7.29 4.00
CA GLY A 83 1.24 7.09 3.45
C GLY A 83 0.76 8.33 2.67
N LEU A 84 0.83 9.50 3.30
CA LEU A 84 0.52 10.78 2.67
C LEU A 84 1.51 11.11 1.53
N ALA A 85 2.80 10.83 1.71
CA ALA A 85 3.79 11.04 0.66
C ALA A 85 3.47 10.22 -0.61
N GLY A 86 3.05 8.97 -0.44
CA GLY A 86 2.63 8.08 -1.54
C GLY A 86 1.43 8.62 -2.30
N GLU A 87 0.42 9.11 -1.58
CA GLU A 87 -0.74 9.76 -2.21
C GLU A 87 -0.34 11.00 -3.00
N LEU A 88 0.52 11.88 -2.44
CA LEU A 88 0.99 13.07 -3.15
C LEU A 88 1.73 12.71 -4.44
N VAL A 89 2.60 11.70 -4.40
CA VAL A 89 3.39 11.26 -5.57
C VAL A 89 2.50 10.62 -6.65
N VAL A 90 1.50 9.82 -6.25
CA VAL A 90 0.74 8.99 -7.20
C VAL A 90 -0.56 9.67 -7.66
N LEU A 91 -1.26 10.35 -6.76
CA LEU A 91 -2.60 10.89 -6.96
C LEU A 91 -2.57 12.41 -7.16
N GLY A 92 -1.52 13.08 -6.69
CA GLY A 92 -1.32 14.52 -6.81
C GLY A 92 -2.00 15.32 -5.69
N GLU A 93 -1.59 16.58 -5.56
CA GLU A 93 -2.04 17.48 -4.50
C GLU A 93 -3.56 17.74 -4.55
N ASP A 94 -4.11 17.95 -5.74
CA ASP A 94 -5.54 18.20 -5.92
C ASP A 94 -6.39 17.04 -5.41
N TYR A 95 -5.93 15.80 -5.62
CA TYR A 95 -6.60 14.63 -5.08
C TYR A 95 -6.53 14.63 -3.55
N VAL A 96 -5.33 14.79 -2.99
CA VAL A 96 -5.12 14.76 -1.53
C VAL A 96 -5.95 15.84 -0.83
N ARG A 97 -6.05 17.04 -1.42
CA ARG A 97 -6.82 18.15 -0.86
C ARG A 97 -8.33 17.87 -0.83
N ASN A 98 -8.87 17.21 -1.86
CA ASN A 98 -10.32 17.03 -2.04
C ASN A 98 -10.83 15.66 -1.57
N ASN A 99 -10.01 14.62 -1.68
CA ASN A 99 -10.36 13.21 -1.53
C ASN A 99 -9.38 12.42 -0.65
N GLY A 100 -8.41 13.11 -0.02
CA GLY A 100 -7.31 12.49 0.71
C GLY A 100 -7.75 11.33 1.58
N PHE A 101 -6.99 10.24 1.53
CA PHE A 101 -7.37 8.99 2.19
C PHE A 101 -7.56 9.22 3.69
N LYS A 102 -8.60 8.60 4.26
CA LYS A 102 -8.96 8.75 5.68
C LYS A 102 -7.85 8.28 6.64
N GLY A 103 -6.85 7.54 6.15
CA GLY A 103 -5.68 7.06 6.90
C GLY A 103 -4.75 8.15 7.43
N VAL A 104 -4.71 9.33 6.80
CA VAL A 104 -3.85 10.47 7.23
C VAL A 104 -4.11 10.87 8.71
N ARG A 105 -5.35 10.72 9.19
CA ARG A 105 -5.69 10.97 10.61
C ARG A 105 -5.08 9.93 11.56
N THR A 106 -5.00 8.68 11.12
CA THR A 106 -4.38 7.59 11.89
C THR A 106 -2.87 7.78 11.95
N ASP A 107 -2.22 8.13 10.84
CA ASP A 107 -0.78 8.39 10.80
C ASP A 107 -0.39 9.55 11.70
N SER A 108 -1.13 10.66 11.63
CA SER A 108 -0.90 11.82 12.51
C SER A 108 -1.02 11.45 14.00
N LYS A 109 -1.96 10.55 14.35
CA LYS A 109 -2.07 10.02 15.73
C LYS A 109 -0.86 9.16 16.10
N ARG A 110 -0.35 8.33 15.20
CA ARG A 110 0.85 7.51 15.43
C ARG A 110 2.10 8.37 15.57
N LEU A 111 2.24 9.41 14.75
CA LEU A 111 3.31 10.40 14.85
C LEU A 111 3.30 11.11 16.21
N ASN A 112 2.12 11.52 16.70
CA ASN A 112 1.99 12.08 18.05
C ASN A 112 2.44 11.10 19.14
N GLN A 113 2.09 9.82 19.01
CA GLN A 113 2.50 8.77 19.97
C GLN A 113 4.02 8.53 19.97
N LEU A 114 4.70 8.84 18.86
CA LEU A 114 6.16 8.80 18.76
C LEU A 114 6.84 10.08 19.26
N GLY A 115 6.09 11.11 19.64
CA GLY A 115 6.61 12.40 20.11
C GLY A 115 6.65 13.52 19.07
N TYR A 116 6.24 13.26 17.82
CA TYR A 116 6.17 14.29 16.77
C TYR A 116 4.83 15.03 16.85
N ILE A 117 4.79 16.08 17.66
CA ILE A 117 3.58 16.84 17.94
C ILE A 117 3.46 18.07 17.03
N SER A 118 4.58 18.72 16.72
CA SER A 118 4.60 19.95 15.94
C SER A 118 4.31 19.70 14.45
N GLN A 119 3.79 20.71 13.76
CA GLN A 119 3.61 20.64 12.31
C GLN A 119 4.93 20.64 11.56
N GLU A 120 5.95 21.31 12.11
CA GLU A 120 7.28 21.39 11.51
C GLU A 120 7.97 20.03 11.51
N ASP A 121 7.88 19.28 12.61
CA ASP A 121 8.40 17.90 12.67
C ASP A 121 7.68 16.99 11.68
N LYS A 122 6.35 17.10 11.59
CA LYS A 122 5.56 16.28 10.66
C LYS A 122 5.85 16.63 9.20
N ALA A 123 6.05 17.91 8.90
CA ALA A 123 6.45 18.37 7.57
C ALA A 123 7.84 17.85 7.21
N ARG A 124 8.80 17.87 8.15
CA ARG A 124 10.14 17.30 7.95
C ARG A 124 10.07 15.80 7.61
N LEU A 125 9.34 15.01 8.41
CA LEU A 125 9.18 13.58 8.16
C LEU A 125 8.47 13.29 6.82
N LEU A 126 7.51 14.12 6.44
CA LEU A 126 6.85 14.03 5.14
C LEU A 126 7.83 14.30 3.99
N THR A 127 8.67 15.33 4.11
CA THR A 127 9.73 15.63 3.13
C THR A 127 10.70 14.47 3.00
N GLU A 128 11.15 13.89 4.11
CA GLU A 128 12.07 12.75 4.07
C GLU A 128 11.43 11.51 3.41
N ALA A 129 10.14 11.26 3.66
CA ALA A 129 9.42 10.18 2.99
C ALA A 129 9.25 10.46 1.48
N LEU A 130 8.98 11.71 1.10
CA LEU A 130 8.90 12.14 -0.30
C LEU A 130 10.25 11.94 -1.01
N ASP A 131 11.35 12.33 -0.38
CA ASP A 131 12.70 12.18 -0.95
C ASP A 131 13.01 10.71 -1.24
N VAL A 132 12.65 9.79 -0.33
CA VAL A 132 12.80 8.34 -0.54
C VAL A 132 11.96 7.87 -1.74
N LEU A 133 10.69 8.27 -1.82
CA LEU A 133 9.79 7.85 -2.90
C LEU A 133 10.22 8.41 -4.26
N ILE A 134 10.57 9.70 -4.33
CA ILE A 134 10.97 10.38 -5.56
C ILE A 134 12.30 9.82 -6.07
N SER A 135 13.28 9.63 -5.19
CA SER A 135 14.58 9.06 -5.56
C SER A 135 14.50 7.61 -6.02
N ASN A 136 13.40 6.91 -5.72
CA ASN A 136 13.16 5.52 -6.09
C ASN A 136 11.83 5.35 -6.86
N LYS A 137 11.44 6.36 -7.65
CA LYS A 137 10.10 6.44 -8.26
C LYS A 137 9.72 5.19 -9.05
N ASP A 138 10.59 4.74 -9.95
CA ASP A 138 10.31 3.58 -10.81
C ASP A 138 10.15 2.28 -10.01
N ASP A 139 10.95 2.12 -8.94
CA ASP A 139 10.85 0.97 -8.03
C ASP A 139 9.54 1.03 -7.24
N PHE A 140 9.18 2.20 -6.73
CA PHE A 140 7.93 2.41 -6.00
C PHE A 140 6.72 2.16 -6.90
N GLU A 141 6.74 2.62 -8.15
CA GLU A 141 5.66 2.37 -9.11
C GLU A 141 5.50 0.89 -9.42
N LYS A 142 6.61 0.15 -9.63
CA LYS A 142 6.59 -1.31 -9.82
C LYS A 142 6.08 -2.05 -8.59
N PHE A 143 6.50 -1.62 -7.40
CA PHE A 143 6.06 -2.15 -6.13
C PHE A 143 4.55 -1.97 -5.97
N ARG A 144 4.06 -0.74 -6.12
CA ARG A 144 2.64 -0.38 -6.04
C ARG A 144 1.80 -1.15 -7.05
N ALA A 145 2.26 -1.22 -8.31
CA ALA A 145 1.57 -1.97 -9.37
C ALA A 145 1.46 -3.46 -9.04
N THR A 146 2.41 -4.03 -8.30
CA THR A 146 2.33 -5.42 -7.83
C THR A 146 1.21 -5.59 -6.81
N LEU A 147 1.13 -4.70 -5.82
CA LEU A 147 0.05 -4.70 -4.83
C LEU A 147 -1.33 -4.50 -5.46
N GLU A 148 -1.42 -3.54 -6.40
CA GLU A 148 -2.63 -3.26 -7.18
C GLU A 148 -3.09 -4.51 -7.95
N ARG A 149 -2.19 -5.20 -8.64
CA ARG A 149 -2.53 -6.44 -9.34
C ARG A 149 -3.06 -7.53 -8.40
N GLU A 150 -2.44 -7.72 -7.23
CA GLU A 150 -2.92 -8.71 -6.27
C GLU A 150 -4.31 -8.34 -5.73
N LEU A 151 -4.56 -7.06 -5.45
CA LEU A 151 -5.86 -6.59 -4.98
C LEU A 151 -6.95 -6.65 -6.05
N ILE A 152 -6.62 -6.37 -7.31
CA ILE A 152 -7.51 -6.57 -8.46
C ILE A 152 -7.86 -8.05 -8.60
N LYS A 153 -6.87 -8.96 -8.49
CA LYS A 153 -7.11 -10.41 -8.55
C LYS A 153 -8.03 -10.87 -7.42
N ALA A 154 -7.82 -10.39 -6.19
CA ALA A 154 -8.68 -10.69 -5.06
C ALA A 154 -10.12 -10.17 -5.26
N SER A 155 -10.26 -8.93 -5.75
CA SER A 155 -11.57 -8.32 -6.03
C SER A 155 -12.34 -9.10 -7.09
N ARG A 156 -11.66 -9.54 -8.16
CA ARG A 156 -12.25 -10.41 -9.20
C ARG A 156 -12.68 -11.79 -8.68
N LYS A 157 -12.09 -12.25 -7.57
CA LYS A 157 -12.47 -13.48 -6.87
C LYS A 157 -13.52 -13.25 -5.78
N GLY A 158 -13.99 -12.01 -5.60
CA GLY A 158 -15.02 -11.64 -4.64
C GLY A 158 -14.55 -11.48 -3.19
N THR A 159 -13.24 -11.42 -2.92
CA THR A 159 -12.73 -11.28 -1.55
C THR A 159 -12.35 -9.85 -1.18
N ASP A 160 -12.13 -8.97 -2.16
CA ASP A 160 -11.80 -7.54 -1.99
C ASP A 160 -10.67 -7.25 -0.98
N ARG A 161 -9.84 -8.26 -0.69
CA ARG A 161 -8.81 -8.25 0.35
C ARG A 161 -7.62 -9.07 -0.08
N ILE A 162 -6.44 -8.55 0.24
CA ILE A 162 -5.17 -9.28 0.18
C ILE A 162 -4.53 -9.34 1.56
N LEU A 163 -3.89 -10.46 1.83
CA LEU A 163 -2.95 -10.65 2.91
C LEU A 163 -1.67 -11.20 2.27
N LEU A 164 -0.63 -10.39 2.26
CA LEU A 164 0.68 -10.77 1.76
C LEU A 164 1.58 -10.94 2.97
N ASP A 165 1.77 -12.19 3.39
CA ASP A 165 2.76 -12.54 4.40
C ASP A 165 4.18 -12.50 3.81
N ARG A 166 5.15 -12.74 4.67
CA ARG A 166 6.56 -12.65 4.31
C ARG A 166 6.99 -13.55 3.15
N ASP A 167 6.48 -14.77 3.10
CA ASP A 167 6.81 -15.71 2.02
C ASP A 167 6.25 -15.18 0.71
N ARG A 168 4.99 -14.71 0.73
CA ARG A 168 4.36 -14.11 -0.44
C ARG A 168 5.06 -12.82 -0.87
N LEU A 169 5.51 -11.98 0.05
CA LEU A 169 6.29 -10.78 -0.25
C LEU A 169 7.63 -11.14 -0.91
N THR A 170 8.26 -12.25 -0.51
CA THR A 170 9.50 -12.74 -1.12
C THR A 170 9.25 -13.28 -2.53
N GLU A 171 8.21 -14.09 -2.72
CA GLU A 171 7.80 -14.61 -4.04
C GLU A 171 7.48 -13.50 -5.04
N LEU A 172 6.88 -12.41 -4.57
CA LEU A 172 6.55 -11.23 -5.38
C LEU A 172 7.76 -10.33 -5.66
N GLY A 173 8.96 -10.68 -5.16
CA GLY A 173 10.17 -9.87 -5.30
C GLY A 173 10.12 -8.55 -4.53
N ILE A 174 9.20 -8.41 -3.57
CA ILE A 174 9.03 -7.21 -2.74
C ILE A 174 10.11 -7.16 -1.65
N GLN A 175 10.44 -8.29 -1.03
CA GLN A 175 11.46 -8.37 0.00
C GLN A 175 12.47 -9.47 -0.33
N LYS A 176 13.73 -9.28 0.05
CA LYS A 176 14.76 -10.32 -0.08
C LYS A 176 14.58 -11.42 0.97
N PRO A 177 14.94 -12.68 0.67
CA PRO A 177 15.05 -13.73 1.68
C PRO A 177 16.04 -13.32 2.79
N GLU A 178 15.76 -13.65 4.06
CA GLU A 178 16.70 -13.36 5.18
C GLU A 178 18.06 -14.05 5.04
N LYS A 179 18.16 -15.07 4.18
CA LYS A 179 19.40 -15.85 3.97
C LYS A 179 20.51 -15.11 3.21
N GLU A 180 20.31 -13.85 2.79
CA GLU A 180 21.35 -13.03 2.16
C GLU A 180 21.96 -11.95 3.08
N ALA A 181 21.60 -11.91 4.36
CA ALA A 181 22.14 -10.93 5.32
C ALA A 181 23.37 -11.41 6.12
N LEU A 182 23.95 -12.56 5.76
CA LEU A 182 25.13 -13.14 6.41
C LEU A 182 26.16 -13.58 5.37
N HIS A 183 26.85 -12.63 4.73
CA HIS A 183 28.19 -12.83 4.18
C HIS A 183 28.94 -11.50 4.11
#